data_AF-A0A7R9IQ06-F1
#
_entry.id   AF-A0A7R9IQ06-F1
#
_cell.length_a   1.000
_cell.length_b   1.000
_cell.length_c   1.000
_cell.angle_alpha   90.00
_cell.angle_beta   90.00
_cell.angle_gamma   90.00
#
_symmetry.space_group_name_H-M   'P 1'
#
loop_
_entity.id
_entity.type
_entity.pdbx_description
1 polymer ?
#
loop_
_entity_poly.entity_id
_entity_poly.type
_entity_poly.pdbx_seq_one_letter_code
_entity_poly.pdbx_strand_id
1 'polypeptide(L)'
;MVCAVGLAKEGEGGGVPHQLLTVKGWEGVVSVPPPPSPSFIKPMLLARVSACQLNKFILWILSTPDLAKFNAVCSVKGPTDDIIWSGGQANLVRSGAISGRVPKDLQEIVLVSPMGVSKLMDLLSDSREVIRNDALLLLTQLTKGNANIQKIVAFENAFDRLFDVIMEEGYSDGGIVVEDCLLLMLNLLRNNTSNQNFFKEGSYIQRLTPMFKLPQDVDDSGWSAQKVSNIHCMLQVARTLVTPGNPAQVTSSSQKSMRQCGLLEALCDILMASGVPADILTETISTVGEVIRGNQSNQEYFSTVMAPSTPPRPALVVLLMSMVNEKQPFILRCSVLYCYQCFLFKNEVGQSQLVQTLLPSATEVISLTTGQLLCGGLFSNDALSNWFSAVALSHALVENPGQQEQLLRVLLATNTGGQPVSLLHQCSMLLQQCSKLHSKLGLLILLSTWLSHCPLAVKQFVSVPTSVTYLTAQAGSNEHDDNEELVQGMCAFLLGLCIVFNDDSVAAFTKDKLKQLVGNRIGVEVFVDKLGEVSKHEVYSKAAKHPQLKPQFPSDLLLDHEFCQLFKALEGEIN
;
A
#
# COMPACT_ATOMS: atom_id res chain seq x y z
N MET A 1 21.86 -16.97 -15.84
CA MET A 1 20.76 -17.93 -16.00
C MET A 1 19.86 -17.79 -14.78
N VAL A 2 18.97 -16.80 -14.83
CA VAL A 2 17.95 -16.44 -13.82
C VAL A 2 16.77 -15.95 -14.66
N CYS A 3 15.56 -16.44 -14.37
CA CYS A 3 14.31 -16.37 -15.13
C CYS A 3 14.23 -15.29 -16.22
N ALA A 4 14.41 -15.72 -17.47
CA ALA A 4 13.89 -15.02 -18.63
C ALA A 4 12.39 -15.32 -18.71
N VAL A 5 11.57 -14.27 -18.60
CA VAL A 5 10.12 -14.35 -18.85
C VAL A 5 9.92 -14.65 -20.33
N GLY A 6 9.53 -15.88 -20.64
CA GLY A 6 9.12 -16.30 -21.97
C GLY A 6 7.74 -15.77 -22.29
N LEU A 7 7.67 -14.76 -23.16
CA LEU A 7 6.43 -14.29 -23.76
C LEU A 7 6.05 -15.23 -24.90
N ALA A 8 4.93 -15.93 -24.76
CA ALA A 8 4.32 -16.70 -25.83
C ALA A 8 3.73 -15.78 -26.90
N LYS A 9 4.05 -16.07 -28.16
CA LYS A 9 3.46 -15.52 -29.37
C LYS A 9 2.04 -16.07 -29.53
N GLU A 10 1.06 -15.21 -29.81
CA GLU A 10 -0.18 -15.62 -30.47
C GLU A 10 -0.25 -15.01 -31.87
N GLY A 11 -0.45 -15.90 -32.85
CA GLY A 11 -0.62 -15.58 -34.26
C GLY A 11 -2.10 -15.49 -34.64
N GLU A 12 -2.29 -14.83 -35.77
CA GLU A 12 -3.50 -14.45 -36.47
C GLU A 12 -4.59 -15.53 -36.67
N GLY A 13 -5.85 -15.07 -36.73
CA GLY A 13 -6.75 -15.45 -37.82
C GLY A 13 -8.12 -16.03 -37.43
N GLY A 14 -9.20 -15.32 -37.80
CA GLY A 14 -10.53 -15.93 -37.99
C GLY A 14 -11.70 -15.02 -37.61
N GLY A 15 -12.33 -14.39 -38.60
CA GLY A 15 -13.48 -13.51 -38.41
C GLY A 15 -14.86 -14.15 -38.57
N VAL A 16 -15.86 -13.32 -38.18
CA VAL A 16 -17.26 -13.20 -38.68
C VAL A 16 -18.30 -14.18 -38.08
N PRO A 17 -19.61 -13.84 -37.90
CA PRO A 17 -20.33 -12.55 -37.85
C PRO A 17 -21.21 -12.30 -36.60
N HIS A 18 -21.65 -11.04 -36.47
CA HIS A 18 -22.83 -10.58 -35.73
C HIS A 18 -24.14 -11.30 -36.09
N GLN A 19 -24.96 -11.63 -35.08
CA GLN A 19 -26.41 -11.75 -35.21
C GLN A 19 -27.12 -10.98 -34.08
N LEU A 20 -27.85 -9.94 -34.48
CA LEU A 20 -28.88 -9.29 -33.69
C LEU A 20 -30.04 -10.29 -33.46
N LEU A 21 -30.43 -10.47 -32.20
CA LEU A 21 -31.73 -11.02 -31.84
C LEU A 21 -32.52 -9.93 -31.09
N THR A 22 -33.44 -9.33 -31.82
CA THR A 22 -34.54 -8.51 -31.33
C THR A 22 -35.54 -9.39 -30.57
N VAL A 23 -35.89 -9.01 -29.34
CA VAL A 23 -37.11 -9.50 -28.68
C VAL A 23 -37.94 -8.29 -28.26
N LYS A 24 -39.01 -8.08 -29.03
CA LYS A 24 -40.12 -7.19 -28.71
C LYS A 24 -40.98 -7.81 -27.60
N GLY A 25 -41.46 -6.94 -26.71
CA GLY A 25 -42.78 -7.08 -26.10
C GLY A 25 -42.78 -7.41 -24.62
N TRP A 26 -43.10 -6.40 -23.79
CA TRP A 26 -44.18 -6.44 -22.80
C TRP A 26 -44.21 -5.11 -22.03
N GLU A 27 -45.10 -4.21 -22.45
CA GLU A 27 -45.61 -3.14 -21.60
C GLU A 27 -46.75 -3.73 -20.75
N GLY A 28 -46.64 -3.61 -19.44
CA GLY A 28 -47.65 -4.05 -18.49
C GLY A 28 -47.47 -3.35 -17.15
N VAL A 29 -48.33 -2.38 -16.89
CA VAL A 29 -48.44 -1.63 -15.62
C VAL A 29 -48.80 -2.60 -14.50
N VAL A 30 -48.02 -2.64 -13.40
CA VAL A 30 -48.39 -3.35 -12.17
C VAL A 30 -48.44 -2.36 -11.01
N SER A 31 -49.65 -2.14 -10.52
CA SER A 31 -49.99 -1.40 -9.30
C SER A 31 -49.53 -2.16 -8.04
N VAL A 32 -48.89 -1.45 -7.10
CA VAL A 32 -48.45 -1.96 -5.79
C VAL A 32 -49.67 -2.12 -4.84
N PRO A 33 -49.91 -3.28 -4.21
CA PRO A 33 -50.95 -3.42 -3.19
C PRO A 33 -50.43 -2.98 -1.79
N PRO A 34 -51.31 -2.57 -0.86
CA PRO A 34 -50.92 -2.09 0.47
C PRO A 34 -50.42 -3.23 1.39
N PRO A 35 -49.61 -2.93 2.43
CA PRO A 35 -49.02 -3.95 3.29
C PRO A 35 -50.06 -4.63 4.21
N PRO A 36 -49.89 -5.93 4.54
CA PRO A 36 -50.80 -6.64 5.44
C PRO A 36 -50.56 -6.28 6.90
N SER A 37 -51.60 -6.43 7.73
CA SER A 37 -51.61 -6.08 9.16
C SER A 37 -50.80 -7.08 10.03
N PRO A 38 -50.34 -6.66 11.23
CA PRO A 38 -49.40 -7.42 12.07
C PRO A 38 -49.90 -8.78 12.57
N SER A 39 -51.21 -9.05 12.48
CA SER A 39 -51.84 -10.29 12.96
C SER A 39 -51.66 -11.49 12.02
N PHE A 40 -51.16 -11.30 10.79
CA PHE A 40 -50.95 -12.38 9.80
C PHE A 40 -49.51 -12.91 9.72
N ILE A 41 -48.58 -12.38 10.53
CA ILE A 41 -47.15 -12.76 10.46
C ILE A 41 -46.90 -14.14 11.08
N LYS A 42 -47.64 -14.50 12.14
CA LYS A 42 -47.46 -15.78 12.87
C LYS A 42 -47.78 -17.04 12.04
N PRO A 43 -48.86 -17.09 11.23
CA PRO A 43 -49.17 -18.28 10.44
C PRO A 43 -48.30 -18.47 9.19
N MET A 44 -47.70 -17.40 8.65
CA MET A 44 -46.78 -17.50 7.50
C MET A 44 -45.42 -18.10 7.87
N LEU A 45 -44.97 -17.91 9.12
CA LEU A 45 -43.68 -18.43 9.61
C LEU A 45 -43.68 -19.94 9.88
N LEU A 46 -44.85 -20.58 9.92
CA LEU A 46 -45.01 -22.02 10.17
C LEU A 46 -45.18 -22.86 8.89
N ALA A 47 -45.23 -22.21 7.71
CA ALA A 47 -45.34 -22.91 6.43
C ALA A 47 -43.95 -23.14 5.83
N ARG A 48 -43.63 -24.40 5.51
CA ARG A 48 -42.38 -24.84 4.85
C ARG A 48 -41.88 -23.80 3.84
N VAL A 49 -40.82 -23.10 4.21
CA VAL A 49 -40.26 -21.97 3.47
C VAL A 49 -39.45 -22.52 2.31
N SER A 50 -40.00 -22.47 1.09
CA SER A 50 -39.24 -22.79 -0.13
C SER A 50 -38.20 -21.70 -0.44
N ALA A 51 -37.14 -22.06 -1.16
CA ALA A 51 -35.98 -21.22 -1.50
C ALA A 51 -36.30 -19.78 -1.99
N CYS A 52 -37.46 -19.60 -2.62
CA CYS A 52 -37.96 -18.30 -3.08
C CYS A 52 -38.20 -17.31 -1.93
N GLN A 53 -38.44 -17.79 -0.70
CA GLN A 53 -38.75 -16.95 0.45
C GLN A 53 -37.53 -16.45 1.23
N LEU A 54 -36.35 -17.10 1.20
CA LEU A 54 -35.12 -16.53 1.81
C LEU A 54 -34.64 -15.30 1.05
N ASN A 55 -34.63 -15.38 -0.29
CA ASN A 55 -34.28 -14.26 -1.16
C ASN A 55 -35.28 -13.11 -1.00
N LYS A 56 -36.57 -13.42 -0.89
CA LYS A 56 -37.60 -12.43 -0.55
C LYS A 56 -37.44 -11.92 0.87
N PHE A 57 -36.96 -12.70 1.82
CA PHE A 57 -36.73 -12.31 3.21
C PHE A 57 -35.54 -11.34 3.36
N ILE A 58 -34.41 -11.62 2.70
CA ILE A 58 -33.27 -10.69 2.62
C ILE A 58 -33.69 -9.41 1.90
N LEU A 59 -34.37 -9.51 0.75
CA LEU A 59 -34.91 -8.35 0.03
C LEU A 59 -36.02 -7.62 0.81
N TRP A 60 -36.75 -8.29 1.69
CA TRP A 60 -37.83 -7.71 2.50
C TRP A 60 -37.31 -6.99 3.75
N ILE A 61 -36.30 -7.56 4.41
CA ILE A 61 -35.54 -6.89 5.48
C ILE A 61 -34.83 -5.65 4.90
N LEU A 62 -34.22 -5.76 3.71
CA LEU A 62 -33.56 -4.63 3.05
C LEU A 62 -34.53 -3.56 2.54
N SER A 63 -35.79 -3.94 2.20
CA SER A 63 -36.79 -3.00 1.68
C SER A 63 -37.70 -2.36 2.74
N THR A 64 -37.66 -2.82 4.01
CA THR A 64 -38.43 -2.19 5.10
C THR A 64 -37.68 -2.24 6.44
N PRO A 65 -37.05 -1.15 6.89
CA PRO A 65 -36.43 -1.07 8.21
C PRO A 65 -37.50 -0.91 9.30
N ASP A 66 -38.02 -2.02 9.83
CA ASP A 66 -39.01 -2.05 10.92
C ASP A 66 -38.55 -2.98 12.06
N LEU A 67 -38.28 -2.38 13.22
CA LEU A 67 -37.79 -3.06 14.43
C LEU A 67 -38.73 -4.15 14.94
N ALA A 68 -40.06 -3.95 14.83
CA ALA A 68 -41.03 -4.94 15.30
C ALA A 68 -41.03 -6.19 14.41
N LYS A 69 -40.81 -6.01 13.10
CA LYS A 69 -40.71 -7.10 12.12
C LYS A 69 -39.43 -7.90 12.27
N PHE A 70 -38.29 -7.22 12.44
CA PHE A 70 -37.02 -7.90 12.72
C PHE A 70 -37.07 -8.70 14.02
N ASN A 71 -37.61 -8.12 15.10
CA ASN A 71 -37.79 -8.82 16.37
C ASN A 71 -38.75 -10.02 16.26
N ALA A 72 -39.83 -9.94 15.47
CA ALA A 72 -40.75 -11.04 15.25
C ALA A 72 -40.09 -12.23 14.55
N VAL A 73 -39.25 -11.96 13.56
CA VAL A 73 -38.42 -12.94 12.85
C VAL A 73 -37.39 -13.59 13.78
N CYS A 74 -36.66 -12.78 14.55
CA CYS A 74 -35.70 -13.28 15.52
C CYS A 74 -36.36 -14.04 16.69
N SER A 75 -37.67 -13.93 16.88
CA SER A 75 -38.42 -14.58 17.97
C SER A 75 -39.04 -15.93 17.58
N VAL A 76 -38.87 -16.40 16.34
CA VAL A 76 -39.32 -17.72 15.90
C VAL A 76 -38.40 -18.79 16.48
N LYS A 77 -38.74 -19.28 17.68
CA LYS A 77 -38.17 -20.51 18.24
C LYS A 77 -38.97 -21.71 17.70
N GLY A 78 -38.50 -22.32 16.62
CA GLY A 78 -38.91 -23.66 16.19
C GLY A 78 -37.81 -24.68 16.49
N PRO A 79 -38.14 -25.94 16.77
CA PRO A 79 -37.14 -26.99 16.99
C PRO A 79 -36.29 -27.19 15.72
N THR A 80 -35.02 -27.49 15.95
CA THR A 80 -33.87 -27.43 15.02
C THR A 80 -33.92 -28.32 13.77
N ASP A 81 -35.01 -29.06 13.50
CA ASP A 81 -34.95 -30.18 12.55
C ASP A 81 -35.81 -30.03 11.27
N ASP A 82 -36.65 -29.00 11.12
CA ASP A 82 -37.66 -29.00 10.03
C ASP A 82 -37.79 -27.71 9.19
N ILE A 83 -36.79 -26.82 9.22
CA ILE A 83 -36.70 -25.76 8.20
C ILE A 83 -35.82 -26.27 7.06
N ILE A 84 -36.44 -27.05 6.17
CA ILE A 84 -35.84 -27.51 4.92
C ILE A 84 -35.59 -26.30 4.02
N TRP A 85 -34.41 -25.67 4.18
CA TRP A 85 -33.84 -24.72 3.23
C TRP A 85 -33.39 -25.49 1.99
N SER A 86 -34.34 -25.85 1.12
CA SER A 86 -34.04 -26.56 -0.12
C SER A 86 -33.30 -25.63 -1.09
N GLY A 87 -32.04 -25.97 -1.39
CA GLY A 87 -31.16 -25.24 -2.30
C GLY A 87 -31.72 -25.10 -3.71
N GLY A 88 -32.01 -23.87 -4.10
CA GLY A 88 -32.41 -23.53 -5.45
C GLY A 88 -32.42 -22.02 -5.65
N GLN A 89 -31.46 -21.53 -6.45
CA GLN A 89 -31.38 -20.19 -7.05
C GLN A 89 -30.65 -19.11 -6.24
N ALA A 90 -29.33 -19.29 -6.18
CA ALA A 90 -28.29 -18.33 -5.76
C ALA A 90 -28.04 -17.17 -6.76
N ASN A 91 -28.85 -17.00 -7.81
CA ASN A 91 -28.58 -16.01 -8.88
C ASN A 91 -29.25 -14.64 -8.70
N LEU A 92 -30.17 -14.46 -7.73
CA LEU A 92 -30.79 -13.15 -7.47
C LEU A 92 -30.16 -12.35 -6.31
N VAL A 93 -29.45 -13.00 -5.38
CA VAL A 93 -28.64 -12.29 -4.36
C VAL A 93 -27.51 -11.53 -5.02
N ARG A 94 -26.90 -12.08 -6.09
CA ARG A 94 -25.97 -11.34 -6.95
C ARG A 94 -26.62 -10.05 -7.49
N SER A 95 -27.84 -10.09 -8.04
CA SER A 95 -28.49 -8.91 -8.63
C SER A 95 -28.89 -7.83 -7.60
N GLY A 96 -29.36 -8.22 -6.41
CA GLY A 96 -29.70 -7.28 -5.32
C GLY A 96 -28.49 -6.73 -4.57
N ALA A 97 -27.44 -7.54 -4.38
CA ALA A 97 -26.18 -7.12 -3.76
C ALA A 97 -25.32 -6.23 -4.67
N ILE A 98 -25.63 -6.18 -5.98
CA ILE A 98 -25.03 -5.25 -6.94
C ILE A 98 -25.59 -3.82 -6.79
N SER A 99 -26.68 -3.60 -6.03
CA SER A 99 -27.26 -2.26 -5.83
C SER A 99 -27.43 -1.88 -4.35
N GLY A 100 -26.32 -1.41 -3.76
CA GLY A 100 -26.37 -0.41 -2.68
C GLY A 100 -26.54 -0.95 -1.26
N ARG A 101 -25.47 -0.81 -0.47
CA ARG A 101 -25.38 -0.75 1.01
C ARG A 101 -26.65 -1.13 1.78
N VAL A 102 -26.51 -2.09 2.72
CA VAL A 102 -27.44 -2.19 3.86
C VAL A 102 -27.69 -0.78 4.42
N PRO A 103 -28.95 -0.29 4.48
CA PRO A 103 -29.25 1.01 5.05
C PRO A 103 -28.71 1.07 6.48
N LYS A 104 -28.12 2.21 6.88
CA LYS A 104 -27.65 2.40 8.26
C LYS A 104 -28.76 2.10 9.27
N ASP A 105 -30.00 2.44 8.91
CA ASP A 105 -31.21 2.16 9.65
C ASP A 105 -31.40 0.66 9.95
N LEU A 106 -31.04 -0.24 9.01
CA LEU A 106 -31.10 -1.69 9.27
C LEU A 106 -30.00 -2.12 10.24
N GLN A 107 -28.77 -1.61 10.09
CA GLN A 107 -27.70 -1.89 11.05
C GLN A 107 -28.08 -1.43 12.47
N GLU A 108 -28.73 -0.27 12.59
CA GLU A 108 -29.23 0.26 13.86
C GLU A 108 -30.35 -0.62 14.44
N ILE A 109 -31.30 -1.07 13.62
CA ILE A 109 -32.36 -1.99 14.05
C ILE A 109 -31.78 -3.30 14.58
N VAL A 110 -30.81 -3.89 13.87
CA VAL A 110 -30.15 -5.13 14.29
C VAL A 110 -29.38 -4.92 15.60
N LEU A 111 -28.76 -3.74 15.78
CA LEU A 111 -28.02 -3.40 17.00
C LEU A 111 -28.94 -3.19 18.21
N VAL A 112 -30.12 -2.59 18.02
CA VAL A 112 -31.12 -2.37 19.08
C VAL A 112 -31.90 -3.64 19.41
N SER A 113 -31.98 -4.59 18.47
CA SER A 113 -32.62 -5.89 18.68
C SER A 113 -31.84 -6.75 19.68
N PRO A 114 -32.48 -7.22 20.78
CA PRO A 114 -31.84 -8.11 21.74
C PRO A 114 -31.34 -9.40 21.08
N MET A 115 -30.03 -9.66 21.20
CA MET A 115 -29.34 -10.80 20.58
C MET A 115 -29.48 -10.87 19.05
N GLY A 116 -29.74 -9.75 18.37
CA GLY A 116 -29.89 -9.72 16.92
C GLY A 116 -28.64 -10.24 16.19
N VAL A 117 -27.46 -9.71 16.57
CA VAL A 117 -26.18 -10.14 16.00
C VAL A 117 -25.81 -11.57 16.41
N SER A 118 -26.01 -11.94 17.68
CA SER A 118 -25.70 -13.30 18.18
C SER A 118 -26.48 -14.38 17.42
N LYS A 119 -27.76 -14.14 17.12
CA LYS A 119 -28.58 -15.07 16.31
C LYS A 119 -28.08 -15.20 14.87
N LEU A 120 -27.57 -14.12 14.28
CA LEU A 120 -26.95 -14.18 12.95
C LEU A 120 -25.63 -14.93 13.00
N MET A 121 -24.88 -14.80 14.10
CA MET A 121 -23.65 -15.57 14.32
C MET A 121 -23.94 -17.07 14.43
N ASP A 122 -25.02 -17.49 15.07
CA ASP A 122 -25.41 -18.92 15.16
C ASP A 122 -25.56 -19.58 13.78
N LEU A 123 -25.91 -18.83 12.74
CA LEU A 123 -26.02 -19.34 11.36
C LEU A 123 -24.67 -19.77 10.76
N LEU A 124 -23.55 -19.26 11.28
CA LEU A 124 -22.21 -19.71 10.88
C LEU A 124 -21.89 -21.12 11.39
N SER A 125 -22.64 -21.63 12.37
CA SER A 125 -22.51 -22.98 12.91
C SER A 125 -23.55 -23.95 12.36
N ASP A 126 -24.33 -23.56 11.35
CA ASP A 126 -25.29 -24.44 10.70
C ASP A 126 -24.56 -25.54 9.90
N SER A 127 -25.04 -26.78 10.01
CA SER A 127 -24.46 -27.94 9.32
C SER A 127 -24.63 -27.89 7.80
N ARG A 128 -25.52 -27.02 7.29
CA ARG A 128 -25.77 -26.85 5.86
C ARG A 128 -24.90 -25.72 5.33
N GLU A 129 -23.91 -26.08 4.51
CA GLU A 129 -22.97 -25.14 3.90
C GLU A 129 -23.64 -23.96 3.20
N VAL A 130 -24.78 -24.18 2.53
CA VAL A 130 -25.53 -23.11 1.83
C VAL A 130 -25.93 -21.99 2.81
N ILE A 131 -26.41 -22.35 4.00
CA ILE A 131 -26.87 -21.38 5.00
C ILE A 131 -25.67 -20.67 5.62
N ARG A 132 -24.61 -21.42 5.96
CA ARG A 132 -23.36 -20.88 6.48
C ARG A 132 -22.78 -19.84 5.52
N ASN A 133 -22.72 -20.17 4.23
CA ASN A 133 -22.13 -19.31 3.20
C ASN A 133 -22.99 -18.06 2.95
N ASP A 134 -24.32 -18.17 2.91
CA ASP A 134 -25.20 -17.01 2.80
C ASP A 134 -25.13 -16.11 4.05
N ALA A 135 -24.95 -16.70 5.24
CA ALA A 135 -24.75 -15.96 6.48
C ALA A 135 -23.43 -15.17 6.49
N LEU A 136 -22.34 -15.73 5.93
CA LEU A 136 -21.07 -15.00 5.75
C LEU A 136 -21.25 -13.74 4.90
N LEU A 137 -21.98 -13.85 3.79
CA LEU A 137 -22.26 -12.71 2.92
C LEU A 137 -23.10 -11.64 3.64
N LEU A 138 -24.13 -12.05 4.38
CA LEU A 138 -24.96 -11.15 5.17
C LEU A 138 -24.14 -10.41 6.24
N LEU A 139 -23.31 -11.13 6.99
CA LEU A 139 -22.44 -10.55 8.03
C LEU A 139 -21.41 -9.59 7.42
N THR A 140 -20.88 -9.91 6.24
CA THR A 140 -19.96 -9.03 5.51
C THR A 140 -20.61 -7.69 5.18
N GLN A 141 -21.87 -7.69 4.75
CA GLN A 141 -22.60 -6.44 4.49
C GLN A 141 -23.00 -5.71 5.78
N LEU A 142 -23.40 -6.45 6.81
CA LEU A 142 -23.82 -5.89 8.10
C LEU A 142 -22.66 -5.20 8.84
N THR A 143 -21.46 -5.78 8.79
CA THR A 143 -20.26 -5.25 9.45
C THR A 143 -19.61 -4.08 8.71
N LYS A 144 -20.00 -3.82 7.46
CA LYS A 144 -19.41 -2.79 6.61
C LYS A 144 -19.68 -1.39 7.18
N GLY A 145 -18.61 -0.71 7.62
CA GLY A 145 -18.67 0.68 8.09
C GLY A 145 -19.32 0.87 9.47
N ASN A 146 -19.52 -0.20 10.24
CA ASN A 146 -20.15 -0.14 11.57
C ASN A 146 -19.27 -0.78 12.65
N ALA A 147 -18.51 0.05 13.37
CA ALA A 147 -17.56 -0.41 14.39
C ALA A 147 -18.24 -1.15 15.56
N ASN A 148 -19.49 -0.84 15.89
CA ASN A 148 -20.19 -1.49 17.00
C ASN A 148 -20.56 -2.94 16.64
N ILE A 149 -21.12 -3.15 15.45
CA ILE A 149 -21.44 -4.49 14.96
C ILE A 149 -20.16 -5.31 14.79
N GLN A 150 -19.10 -4.71 14.23
CA GLN A 150 -17.80 -5.39 14.11
C GLN A 150 -17.26 -5.88 15.46
N LYS A 151 -17.40 -5.09 16.53
CA LYS A 151 -17.00 -5.49 17.89
C LYS A 151 -17.84 -6.66 18.39
N ILE A 152 -19.16 -6.57 18.27
CA ILE A 152 -20.07 -7.64 18.73
C ILE A 152 -19.77 -8.94 17.98
N VAL A 153 -19.64 -8.89 16.66
CA VAL A 153 -19.29 -10.07 15.84
C VAL A 153 -17.96 -10.67 16.27
N ALA A 154 -16.94 -9.85 16.54
CA ALA A 154 -15.65 -10.34 17.04
C ALA A 154 -15.78 -11.02 18.43
N PHE A 155 -16.56 -10.44 19.36
CA PHE A 155 -16.80 -11.02 20.68
C PHE A 155 -17.59 -12.34 20.64
N GLU A 156 -18.45 -12.52 19.64
CA GLU A 156 -19.22 -13.75 19.38
C GLU A 156 -18.37 -14.83 18.67
N ASN A 157 -17.06 -14.85 18.92
CA ASN A 157 -16.12 -15.85 18.44
C ASN A 157 -16.02 -16.00 16.91
N ALA A 158 -16.24 -14.91 16.17
CA ALA A 158 -16.18 -14.94 14.72
C ALA A 158 -14.82 -15.38 14.17
N PHE A 159 -13.72 -14.90 14.74
CA PHE A 159 -12.39 -15.21 14.21
C PHE A 159 -12.09 -16.71 14.23
N ASP A 160 -12.38 -17.42 15.32
CA ASP A 160 -12.19 -18.87 15.38
C ASP A 160 -13.00 -19.58 14.31
N ARG A 161 -14.30 -19.29 14.21
CA ARG A 161 -15.17 -19.92 13.21
C ARG A 161 -14.69 -19.67 11.79
N LEU A 162 -14.26 -18.45 11.49
CA LEU A 162 -13.76 -18.11 10.15
C LEU A 162 -12.45 -18.84 9.84
N PHE A 163 -11.52 -18.95 10.80
CA PHE A 163 -10.31 -19.72 10.60
C PHE A 163 -10.57 -21.22 10.46
N ASP A 164 -11.54 -21.77 11.20
CA ASP A 164 -11.91 -23.19 11.11
C ASP A 164 -12.45 -23.51 9.71
N VAL A 165 -13.36 -22.66 9.19
CA VAL A 165 -13.85 -22.77 7.80
C VAL A 165 -12.71 -22.66 6.79
N ILE A 166 -11.80 -21.68 6.94
CA ILE A 166 -10.66 -21.54 6.03
C ILE A 166 -9.76 -22.78 6.04
N MET A 167 -9.54 -23.38 7.21
CA MET A 167 -8.72 -24.58 7.36
C MET A 167 -9.40 -25.81 6.75
N GLU A 168 -10.69 -26.01 6.99
CA GLU A 168 -11.49 -27.12 6.44
C GLU A 168 -11.55 -27.07 4.91
N GLU A 169 -11.63 -25.87 4.33
CA GLU A 169 -11.69 -25.65 2.88
C GLU A 169 -10.30 -25.68 2.20
N GLY A 170 -9.20 -25.94 2.95
CA GLY A 170 -7.87 -26.09 2.37
C GLY A 170 -7.09 -24.78 2.15
N TYR A 171 -7.28 -23.79 3.02
CA TYR A 171 -6.56 -22.50 3.00
C TYR A 171 -6.64 -21.80 1.62
N SER A 172 -5.50 -21.54 0.98
CA SER A 172 -5.43 -20.80 -0.28
C SER A 172 -6.11 -21.53 -1.44
N ASP A 173 -6.18 -22.86 -1.37
CA ASP A 173 -6.74 -23.71 -2.43
C ASP A 173 -8.27 -23.85 -2.34
N GLY A 174 -8.88 -23.31 -1.27
CA GLY A 174 -10.33 -23.30 -1.10
C GLY A 174 -11.06 -22.39 -2.09
N GLY A 175 -12.37 -22.62 -2.22
CA GLY A 175 -13.23 -21.88 -3.13
C GLY A 175 -13.58 -20.46 -2.65
N ILE A 176 -14.66 -19.91 -3.21
CA ILE A 176 -15.20 -18.58 -2.89
C ILE A 176 -15.49 -18.41 -1.39
N VAL A 177 -15.82 -19.50 -0.68
CA VAL A 177 -16.11 -19.48 0.77
C VAL A 177 -14.92 -18.96 1.58
N VAL A 178 -13.69 -19.31 1.19
CA VAL A 178 -12.47 -18.80 1.83
C VAL A 178 -12.34 -17.30 1.61
N GLU A 179 -12.57 -16.83 0.38
CA GLU A 179 -12.56 -15.41 0.04
C GLU A 179 -13.57 -14.63 0.89
N ASP A 180 -14.82 -15.13 0.99
CA ASP A 180 -15.87 -14.51 1.80
C ASP A 180 -15.48 -14.44 3.29
N CYS A 181 -14.84 -15.48 3.83
CA CYS A 181 -14.33 -15.48 5.20
C CYS A 181 -13.26 -14.40 5.40
N LEU A 182 -12.31 -14.29 4.45
CA LEU A 182 -11.24 -13.30 4.51
C LEU A 182 -11.77 -11.87 4.36
N LEU A 183 -12.77 -11.66 3.50
CA LEU A 183 -13.44 -10.37 3.34
C LEU A 183 -14.18 -9.95 4.63
N LEU A 184 -14.83 -10.89 5.31
CA LEU A 184 -15.43 -10.63 6.62
C LEU A 184 -14.34 -10.28 7.65
N MET A 185 -13.24 -11.04 7.73
CA MET A 185 -12.11 -10.71 8.62
C MET A 185 -11.57 -9.30 8.34
N LEU A 186 -11.39 -8.94 7.07
CA LEU A 186 -10.95 -7.60 6.66
C LEU A 186 -11.91 -6.51 7.14
N ASN A 187 -13.22 -6.73 7.02
CA ASN A 187 -14.22 -5.78 7.53
C ASN A 187 -14.16 -5.65 9.05
N LEU A 188 -13.90 -6.73 9.77
CA LEU A 188 -13.80 -6.72 11.24
C LEU A 188 -12.53 -6.01 11.74
N LEU A 189 -11.43 -6.03 10.97
CA LEU A 189 -10.12 -5.51 11.41
C LEU A 189 -9.80 -4.11 10.87
N ARG A 190 -10.26 -3.77 9.66
CA ARG A 190 -9.93 -2.50 9.00
C ARG A 190 -10.50 -1.32 9.78
N ASN A 191 -9.62 -0.38 10.14
CA ASN A 191 -9.96 0.82 10.91
C ASN A 191 -10.64 0.53 12.26
N ASN A 192 -10.43 -0.64 12.85
CA ASN A 192 -11.00 -1.03 14.13
C ASN A 192 -9.92 -1.51 15.11
N THR A 193 -9.30 -0.56 15.81
CA THR A 193 -8.21 -0.83 16.76
C THR A 193 -8.62 -1.78 17.89
N SER A 194 -9.88 -1.76 18.31
CA SER A 194 -10.40 -2.68 19.34
C SER A 194 -10.32 -4.12 18.87
N ASN A 195 -10.77 -4.39 17.65
CA ASN A 195 -10.75 -5.71 17.06
C ASN A 195 -9.32 -6.15 16.71
N GLN A 196 -8.44 -5.24 16.27
CA GLN A 196 -7.02 -5.55 16.05
C GLN A 196 -6.33 -5.99 17.35
N ASN A 197 -6.59 -5.29 18.47
CA ASN A 197 -6.06 -5.69 19.77
C ASN A 197 -6.62 -7.03 20.24
N PHE A 198 -7.94 -7.24 20.11
CA PHE A 198 -8.58 -8.52 20.41
C PHE A 198 -7.99 -9.66 19.58
N PHE A 199 -7.77 -9.43 18.28
CA PHE A 199 -7.18 -10.40 17.36
C PHE A 199 -5.75 -10.79 17.78
N LYS A 200 -4.96 -9.81 18.24
CA LYS A 200 -3.61 -10.07 18.75
C LYS A 200 -3.64 -10.78 20.11
N GLU A 201 -4.48 -10.35 21.04
CA GLU A 201 -4.58 -10.93 22.40
C GLU A 201 -5.16 -12.35 22.41
N GLY A 202 -6.06 -12.66 21.47
CA GLY A 202 -6.56 -14.01 21.25
C GLY A 202 -5.59 -14.94 20.50
N SER A 203 -4.33 -14.51 20.30
CA SER A 203 -3.31 -15.29 19.58
C SER A 203 -3.69 -15.68 18.16
N TYR A 204 -4.55 -14.91 17.49
CA TYR A 204 -5.01 -15.23 16.14
C TYR A 204 -3.95 -14.96 15.06
N ILE A 205 -2.95 -14.12 15.34
CA ILE A 205 -1.84 -13.83 14.41
C ILE A 205 -1.09 -15.12 14.05
N GLN A 206 -0.87 -16.03 15.01
CA GLN A 206 -0.17 -17.29 14.74
C GLN A 206 -0.96 -18.24 13.85
N ARG A 207 -2.29 -18.09 13.78
CA ARG A 207 -3.17 -18.85 12.88
C ARG A 207 -3.06 -18.36 11.43
N LEU A 208 -2.47 -17.18 11.19
CA LEU A 208 -2.16 -16.69 9.84
C LEU A 208 -0.94 -17.42 9.23
N THR A 209 0.06 -17.80 10.03
CA THR A 209 1.31 -18.38 9.53
C THR A 209 1.11 -19.60 8.60
N PRO A 210 0.26 -20.60 8.93
CA PRO A 210 0.04 -21.76 8.05
C PRO A 210 -0.52 -21.40 6.66
N MET A 211 -1.24 -20.27 6.55
CA MET A 211 -1.89 -19.83 5.31
C MET A 211 -0.88 -19.39 4.24
N PHE A 212 0.35 -19.07 4.63
CA PHE A 212 1.43 -18.61 3.76
C PHE A 212 2.49 -19.68 3.48
N LYS A 213 2.30 -20.91 3.97
CA LYS A 213 3.20 -22.02 3.66
C LYS A 213 2.91 -22.53 2.25
N LEU A 214 3.81 -22.23 1.32
CA LEU A 214 3.72 -22.76 -0.03
C LEU A 214 3.98 -24.29 -0.02
N PRO A 215 3.20 -25.10 -0.77
CA PRO A 215 3.54 -26.49 -1.01
C PRO A 215 4.93 -26.61 -1.64
N GLN A 216 5.74 -27.58 -1.20
CA GLN A 216 7.08 -27.81 -1.73
C GLN A 216 7.06 -28.25 -3.21
N ASP A 217 5.94 -28.85 -3.64
CA ASP A 217 5.67 -29.26 -5.01
C ASP A 217 4.69 -28.26 -5.63
N VAL A 218 5.21 -27.15 -6.17
CA VAL A 218 4.43 -26.34 -7.10
C VAL A 218 4.28 -27.18 -8.36
N ASP A 219 3.16 -27.92 -8.47
CA ASP A 219 2.80 -28.59 -9.71
C ASP A 219 2.96 -27.60 -10.87
N ASP A 220 3.48 -28.06 -12.01
CA ASP A 220 3.64 -27.29 -13.27
C ASP A 220 2.31 -26.69 -13.79
N SER A 221 1.19 -26.91 -13.09
CA SER A 221 -0.16 -26.45 -13.39
C SER A 221 -0.44 -24.97 -13.08
N GLY A 222 0.47 -24.27 -12.39
CA GLY A 222 0.33 -22.84 -12.11
C GLY A 222 -0.79 -22.52 -11.09
N TRP A 223 -0.94 -21.24 -10.75
CA TRP A 223 -1.91 -20.81 -9.72
C TRP A 223 -3.29 -20.52 -10.34
N SER A 224 -4.36 -21.00 -9.70
CA SER A 224 -5.73 -20.67 -10.10
C SER A 224 -6.08 -19.22 -9.75
N ALA A 225 -7.02 -18.62 -10.49
CA ALA A 225 -7.48 -17.25 -10.20
C ALA A 225 -8.07 -17.12 -8.78
N GLN A 226 -8.75 -18.15 -8.27
CA GLN A 226 -9.28 -18.16 -6.90
C GLN A 226 -8.16 -18.20 -5.86
N LYS A 227 -7.11 -19.01 -6.08
CA LYS A 227 -5.94 -19.07 -5.20
C LYS A 227 -5.24 -17.72 -5.09
N VAL A 228 -5.08 -17.03 -6.22
CA VAL A 228 -4.55 -15.66 -6.27
C VAL A 228 -5.44 -14.71 -5.46
N SER A 229 -6.77 -14.73 -5.68
CA SER A 229 -7.73 -13.90 -4.93
C SER A 229 -7.64 -14.14 -3.41
N ASN A 230 -7.61 -15.41 -3.00
CA ASN A 230 -7.51 -15.82 -1.61
C ASN A 230 -6.21 -15.28 -0.98
N ILE A 231 -5.04 -15.59 -1.58
CA ILE A 231 -3.74 -15.15 -1.03
C ILE A 231 -3.65 -13.63 -0.98
N HIS A 232 -4.16 -12.93 -1.99
CA HIS A 232 -4.25 -11.47 -1.95
C HIS A 232 -5.05 -11.00 -0.72
N CYS A 233 -6.22 -11.58 -0.45
CA CYS A 233 -7.01 -11.24 0.75
C CYS A 233 -6.29 -11.61 2.05
N MET A 234 -5.57 -12.73 2.11
CA MET A 234 -4.76 -13.13 3.26
C MET A 234 -3.66 -12.11 3.56
N LEU A 235 -2.94 -11.65 2.53
CA LEU A 235 -1.94 -10.58 2.64
C LEU A 235 -2.58 -9.29 3.18
N GLN A 236 -3.75 -8.90 2.64
CA GLN A 236 -4.47 -7.74 3.15
C GLN A 236 -4.84 -7.88 4.64
N VAL A 237 -5.25 -9.07 5.10
CA VAL A 237 -5.55 -9.30 6.53
C VAL A 237 -4.30 -9.04 7.38
N ALA A 238 -3.16 -9.62 7.00
CA ALA A 238 -1.90 -9.38 7.69
C ALA A 238 -1.54 -7.88 7.70
N ARG A 239 -1.64 -7.20 6.55
CA ARG A 239 -1.34 -5.77 6.42
C ARG A 239 -2.23 -4.89 7.28
N THR A 240 -3.51 -5.19 7.43
CA THR A 240 -4.42 -4.38 8.27
C THR A 240 -3.98 -4.29 9.74
N LEU A 241 -3.22 -5.27 10.23
CA LEU A 241 -2.70 -5.30 11.60
C LEU A 241 -1.47 -4.40 11.79
N VAL A 242 -0.73 -4.11 10.72
CA VAL A 242 0.56 -3.39 10.74
C VAL A 242 0.59 -2.14 9.84
N THR A 243 -0.55 -1.72 9.32
CA THR A 243 -0.67 -0.53 8.46
C THR A 243 -0.17 0.72 9.21
N PRO A 244 0.63 1.61 8.57
CA PRO A 244 1.16 2.81 9.21
C PRO A 244 0.12 3.79 9.78
N GLY A 245 -1.13 3.72 9.32
CA GLY A 245 -2.24 4.52 9.85
C GLY A 245 -2.78 4.06 11.21
N ASN A 246 -2.41 2.86 11.69
CA ASN A 246 -2.79 2.39 13.01
C ASN A 246 -1.96 3.10 14.12
N PRO A 247 -2.45 3.13 15.38
CA PRO A 247 -1.65 3.62 16.49
C PRO A 247 -0.33 2.85 16.62
N ALA A 248 0.79 3.58 16.79
CA ALA A 248 2.15 3.01 16.74
C ALA A 248 2.37 1.84 17.71
N GLN A 249 1.77 1.90 18.91
CA GLN A 249 1.85 0.82 19.90
C GLN A 249 1.20 -0.48 19.40
N VAL A 250 0.06 -0.39 18.72
CA VAL A 250 -0.67 -1.55 18.18
C VAL A 250 0.16 -2.17 17.07
N THR A 251 0.61 -1.39 16.11
CA THR A 251 1.49 -1.83 15.01
C THR A 251 2.75 -2.51 15.54
N SER A 252 3.49 -1.87 16.46
CA SER A 252 4.72 -2.44 17.01
C SER A 252 4.49 -3.77 17.74
N SER A 253 3.39 -3.88 18.49
CA SER A 253 3.04 -5.12 19.18
C SER A 253 2.65 -6.25 18.22
N SER A 254 1.91 -5.93 17.15
CA SER A 254 1.56 -6.87 16.09
C SER A 254 2.79 -7.34 15.33
N GLN A 255 3.68 -6.42 14.92
CA GLN A 255 4.94 -6.73 14.22
C GLN A 255 5.82 -7.71 15.03
N LYS A 256 5.90 -7.52 16.36
CA LYS A 256 6.62 -8.45 17.25
C LYS A 256 5.97 -9.83 17.28
N SER A 257 4.65 -9.89 17.37
CA SER A 257 3.88 -11.15 17.38
C SER A 257 4.06 -11.92 16.07
N MET A 258 4.04 -11.21 14.93
CA MET A 258 4.28 -11.78 13.60
C MET A 258 5.67 -12.40 13.46
N ARG A 259 6.68 -11.78 14.07
CA ARG A 259 8.04 -12.36 14.13
C ARG A 259 8.10 -13.59 15.04
N GLN A 260 7.48 -13.54 16.21
CA GLN A 260 7.49 -14.66 17.16
C GLN A 260 6.80 -15.91 16.63
N CYS A 261 5.74 -15.75 15.83
CA CYS A 261 4.98 -16.88 15.28
C CYS A 261 5.46 -17.37 13.90
N GLY A 262 6.60 -16.86 13.40
CA GLY A 262 7.15 -17.29 12.11
C GLY A 262 6.45 -16.72 10.88
N LEU A 263 5.59 -15.71 11.02
CA LEU A 263 4.83 -15.16 9.89
C LEU A 263 5.74 -14.36 8.95
N LEU A 264 6.69 -13.60 9.49
CA LEU A 264 7.65 -12.84 8.68
C LEU A 264 8.52 -13.78 7.83
N GLU A 265 8.95 -14.90 8.42
CA GLU A 265 9.69 -15.97 7.75
C GLU A 265 8.88 -16.54 6.60
N ALA A 266 7.61 -16.92 6.83
CA ALA A 266 6.75 -17.46 5.78
C ALA A 266 6.52 -16.46 4.63
N LEU A 267 6.39 -15.16 4.93
CA LEU A 267 6.28 -14.12 3.90
C LEU A 267 7.59 -13.95 3.10
N CYS A 268 8.75 -14.03 3.77
CA CYS A 268 10.05 -14.01 3.11
C CYS A 268 10.29 -15.26 2.25
N ASP A 269 9.77 -16.43 2.66
CA ASP A 269 9.83 -17.65 1.85
C ASP A 269 9.04 -17.48 0.54
N ILE A 270 7.83 -16.88 0.59
CA ILE A 270 7.06 -16.53 -0.62
C ILE A 270 7.85 -15.56 -1.51
N LEU A 271 8.48 -14.55 -0.91
CA LEU A 271 9.27 -13.56 -1.65
C LEU A 271 10.43 -14.19 -2.44
N MET A 272 11.00 -15.29 -1.94
CA MET A 272 12.12 -15.99 -2.55
C MET A 272 11.71 -17.20 -3.40
N ALA A 273 10.42 -17.57 -3.38
CA ALA A 273 9.89 -18.71 -4.11
C ALA A 273 9.79 -18.43 -5.62
N SER A 274 10.05 -19.47 -6.42
CA SER A 274 9.80 -19.45 -7.86
C SER A 274 8.35 -19.76 -8.19
N GLY A 275 7.82 -19.17 -9.27
CA GLY A 275 6.47 -19.48 -9.77
C GLY A 275 5.33 -18.69 -9.10
N VAL A 276 5.66 -17.74 -8.21
CA VAL A 276 4.66 -16.84 -7.62
C VAL A 276 4.21 -15.80 -8.66
N PRO A 277 2.90 -15.61 -8.87
CA PRO A 277 2.36 -14.57 -9.73
C PRO A 277 2.87 -13.16 -9.37
N ALA A 278 3.06 -12.30 -10.37
CA ALA A 278 3.71 -10.99 -10.19
C ALA A 278 2.90 -10.03 -9.28
N ASP A 279 1.58 -10.10 -9.33
CA ASP A 279 0.66 -9.36 -8.48
C ASP A 279 0.75 -9.80 -7.00
N ILE A 280 0.80 -11.11 -6.75
CA ILE A 280 1.01 -11.65 -5.39
C ILE A 280 2.40 -11.29 -4.88
N LEU A 281 3.43 -11.37 -5.71
CA LEU A 281 4.79 -10.99 -5.33
C LEU A 281 4.83 -9.50 -4.93
N THR A 282 4.20 -8.63 -5.72
CA THR A 282 4.09 -7.19 -5.47
C THR A 282 3.42 -6.90 -4.11
N GLU A 283 2.31 -7.57 -3.83
CA GLU A 283 1.58 -7.42 -2.57
C GLU A 283 2.35 -8.01 -1.37
N THR A 284 3.06 -9.12 -1.59
CA THR A 284 3.93 -9.75 -0.57
C THR A 284 5.08 -8.83 -0.20
N ILE A 285 5.75 -8.20 -1.18
CA ILE A 285 6.80 -7.20 -0.94
C ILE A 285 6.28 -6.05 -0.07
N SER A 286 5.08 -5.54 -0.40
CA SER A 286 4.44 -4.47 0.37
C SER A 286 4.10 -4.91 1.80
N THR A 287 3.64 -6.15 1.95
CA THR A 287 3.31 -6.75 3.25
C THR A 287 4.56 -6.89 4.11
N VAL A 288 5.64 -7.47 3.57
CA VAL A 288 6.93 -7.57 4.26
C VAL A 288 7.42 -6.19 4.68
N GLY A 289 7.33 -5.19 3.79
CA GLY A 289 7.65 -3.80 4.10
C GLY A 289 6.94 -3.30 5.36
N GLU A 290 5.63 -3.47 5.47
CA GLU A 290 4.87 -3.01 6.64
C GLU A 290 5.18 -3.81 7.92
N VAL A 291 5.47 -5.11 7.79
CA VAL A 291 5.86 -5.95 8.93
C VAL A 291 7.23 -5.55 9.49
N ILE A 292 8.16 -5.06 8.66
CA ILE A 292 9.49 -4.62 9.11
C ILE A 292 9.55 -3.14 9.49
N ARG A 293 8.66 -2.28 8.95
CA ARG A 293 8.75 -0.81 9.09
C ARG A 293 8.90 -0.34 10.54
N GLY A 294 10.05 0.25 10.87
CA GLY A 294 10.33 0.83 12.18
C GLY A 294 10.49 -0.18 13.32
N ASN A 295 10.63 -1.47 13.00
CA ASN A 295 10.89 -2.53 13.97
C ASN A 295 12.29 -3.12 13.73
N GLN A 296 13.23 -2.71 14.57
CA GLN A 296 14.65 -3.04 14.44
C GLN A 296 14.90 -4.56 14.35
N SER A 297 14.24 -5.37 15.19
CA SER A 297 14.43 -6.83 15.17
C SER A 297 13.96 -7.47 13.86
N ASN A 298 12.88 -6.96 13.28
CA ASN A 298 12.36 -7.45 12.01
C ASN A 298 13.21 -6.99 10.82
N GLN A 299 13.70 -5.74 10.86
CA GLN A 299 14.63 -5.20 9.85
C GLN A 299 15.97 -5.95 9.87
N GLU A 300 16.50 -6.26 11.05
CA GLU A 300 17.72 -7.08 11.22
C GLU A 300 17.53 -8.49 10.69
N TYR A 301 16.39 -9.13 10.92
CA TYR A 301 16.12 -10.41 10.29
C TYR A 301 16.09 -10.29 8.76
N PHE A 302 15.38 -9.29 8.23
CA PHE A 302 15.25 -9.13 6.79
C PHE A 302 16.60 -8.94 6.09
N SER A 303 17.58 -8.29 6.72
CA SER A 303 18.92 -8.13 6.17
C SER A 303 19.71 -9.45 6.05
N THR A 304 19.32 -10.49 6.81
CA THR A 304 19.92 -11.83 6.75
C THR A 304 19.31 -12.72 5.66
N VAL A 305 18.18 -12.33 5.07
CA VAL A 305 17.49 -13.12 4.06
C VAL A 305 18.29 -13.13 2.76
N MET A 306 18.56 -14.32 2.23
CA MET A 306 19.32 -14.53 1.01
C MET A 306 18.45 -15.21 -0.05
N ALA A 307 18.51 -14.69 -1.28
CA ALA A 307 17.87 -15.31 -2.42
C ALA A 307 18.61 -16.60 -2.83
N PRO A 308 17.89 -17.65 -3.28
CA PRO A 308 18.45 -18.91 -3.74
C PRO A 308 19.06 -18.78 -5.15
N SER A 309 20.02 -17.88 -5.30
CA SER A 309 20.79 -17.67 -6.53
C SER A 309 22.22 -18.20 -6.37
N THR A 310 22.92 -18.42 -7.49
CA THR A 310 24.35 -18.76 -7.50
C THR A 310 25.14 -17.62 -8.15
N PRO A 311 25.93 -16.83 -7.40
CA PRO A 311 26.09 -16.83 -5.93
C PRO A 311 24.84 -16.33 -5.19
N PRO A 312 24.68 -16.67 -3.89
CA PRO A 312 23.54 -16.20 -3.09
C PRO A 312 23.62 -14.69 -2.93
N ARG A 313 22.48 -14.01 -3.09
CA ARG A 313 22.40 -12.54 -3.04
C ARG A 313 21.49 -12.11 -1.90
N PRO A 314 21.84 -11.05 -1.15
CA PRO A 314 20.93 -10.48 -0.16
C PRO A 314 19.60 -10.08 -0.79
N ALA A 315 18.50 -10.31 -0.08
CA ALA A 315 17.14 -9.98 -0.53
C ALA A 315 17.04 -8.52 -0.99
N LEU A 316 17.63 -7.60 -0.21
CA LEU A 316 17.65 -6.17 -0.52
C LEU A 316 18.32 -5.86 -1.87
N VAL A 317 19.39 -6.57 -2.22
CA VAL A 317 20.09 -6.41 -3.51
C VAL A 317 19.21 -6.89 -4.66
N VAL A 318 18.55 -8.05 -4.51
CA VAL A 318 17.63 -8.59 -5.53
C VAL A 318 16.43 -7.68 -5.75
N LEU A 319 15.88 -7.13 -4.66
CA LEU A 319 14.83 -6.13 -4.72
C LEU A 319 15.30 -4.90 -5.51
N LEU A 320 16.43 -4.28 -5.14
CA LEU A 320 16.95 -3.11 -5.85
C LEU A 320 17.30 -3.38 -7.31
N MET A 321 17.79 -4.57 -7.66
CA MET A 321 17.96 -4.99 -9.06
C MET A 321 16.64 -4.93 -9.84
N SER A 322 15.53 -5.36 -9.23
CA SER A 322 14.19 -5.23 -9.82
C SER A 322 13.71 -3.78 -9.87
N MET A 323 14.06 -2.95 -8.88
CA MET A 323 13.70 -1.53 -8.84
C MET A 323 14.30 -0.72 -9.98
N VAL A 324 15.57 -0.97 -10.34
CA VAL A 324 16.28 -0.20 -11.39
C VAL A 324 16.15 -0.82 -12.79
N ASN A 325 15.48 -1.98 -12.90
CA ASN A 325 15.29 -2.65 -14.18
C ASN A 325 14.04 -2.12 -14.90
N GLU A 326 14.25 -1.42 -16.01
CA GLU A 326 13.21 -0.83 -16.86
C GLU A 326 12.19 -1.85 -17.41
N LYS A 327 12.58 -3.13 -17.50
CA LYS A 327 11.70 -4.20 -18.01
C LYS A 327 10.69 -4.70 -16.98
N GLN A 328 10.86 -4.33 -15.71
CA GLN A 328 9.97 -4.78 -14.65
C GLN A 328 8.66 -3.97 -14.63
N PRO A 329 7.53 -4.57 -14.24
CA PRO A 329 6.27 -3.85 -14.07
C PRO A 329 6.41 -2.65 -13.13
N PHE A 330 5.81 -1.53 -13.50
CA PHE A 330 5.89 -0.29 -12.73
C PHE A 330 5.45 -0.44 -11.26
N ILE A 331 4.33 -1.14 -11.01
CA ILE A 331 3.81 -1.36 -9.65
C ILE A 331 4.76 -2.23 -8.81
N LEU A 332 5.46 -3.18 -9.43
CA LEU A 332 6.50 -3.97 -8.77
C LEU A 332 7.65 -3.07 -8.33
N ARG A 333 8.14 -2.17 -9.22
CA ARG A 333 9.19 -1.20 -8.89
C ARG A 333 8.78 -0.29 -7.72
N CYS A 334 7.53 0.15 -7.67
CA CYS A 334 6.98 0.94 -6.56
C CYS A 334 6.95 0.16 -5.24
N SER A 335 6.50 -1.10 -5.27
CA SER A 335 6.42 -1.95 -4.07
C SER A 335 7.80 -2.27 -3.51
N VAL A 336 8.76 -2.50 -4.40
CA VAL A 336 10.17 -2.66 -4.05
C VAL A 336 10.72 -1.41 -3.34
N LEU A 337 10.52 -0.22 -3.91
CA LEU A 337 10.93 1.03 -3.25
C LEU A 337 10.28 1.12 -1.87
N TYR A 338 8.98 0.87 -1.75
CA TYR A 338 8.28 0.93 -0.47
C TYR A 338 8.86 -0.03 0.57
N CYS A 339 9.18 -1.26 0.20
CA CYS A 339 9.83 -2.22 1.11
C CYS A 339 11.23 -1.73 1.53
N TYR A 340 12.00 -1.18 0.60
CA TYR A 340 13.30 -0.57 0.89
C TYR A 340 13.19 0.63 1.86
N GLN A 341 12.21 1.52 1.64
CA GLN A 341 11.90 2.63 2.54
C GLN A 341 11.54 2.13 3.94
N CYS A 342 10.71 1.09 4.03
CA CYS A 342 10.34 0.48 5.29
C CYS A 342 11.52 -0.17 6.03
N PHE A 343 12.47 -0.76 5.29
CA PHE A 343 13.71 -1.29 5.85
C PHE A 343 14.59 -0.21 6.50
N LEU A 344 14.61 1.00 5.92
CA LEU A 344 15.40 2.13 6.42
C LEU A 344 14.70 2.99 7.46
N PHE A 345 13.36 2.96 7.50
CA PHE A 345 12.59 3.79 8.42
C PHE A 345 13.00 3.53 9.88
N LYS A 346 13.55 4.57 10.53
CA LYS A 346 14.09 4.54 11.91
C LYS A 346 15.21 3.51 12.15
N ASN A 347 15.96 3.15 11.10
CA ASN A 347 17.04 2.16 11.15
C ASN A 347 18.38 2.80 10.78
N GLU A 348 19.00 3.50 11.73
CA GLU A 348 20.30 4.17 11.52
C GLU A 348 21.42 3.19 11.13
N VAL A 349 21.37 1.96 11.65
CA VAL A 349 22.35 0.91 11.32
C VAL A 349 22.22 0.52 9.85
N GLY A 350 21.00 0.28 9.38
CA GLY A 350 20.72 -0.01 7.97
C GLY A 350 21.15 1.14 7.05
N GLN A 351 20.80 2.38 7.41
CA GLN A 351 21.24 3.58 6.68
C GLN A 351 22.77 3.66 6.58
N SER A 352 23.49 3.46 7.69
CA SER A 352 24.95 3.46 7.72
C SER A 352 25.56 2.35 6.87
N GLN A 353 25.03 1.12 6.94
CA GLN A 353 25.51 0.01 6.13
C GLN A 353 25.37 0.31 4.63
N LEU A 354 24.28 0.96 4.22
CA LEU A 354 24.07 1.32 2.82
C LEU A 354 25.02 2.41 2.34
N VAL A 355 25.18 3.50 3.10
CA VAL A 355 26.11 4.58 2.73
C VAL A 355 27.56 4.08 2.70
N GLN A 356 27.94 3.16 3.59
CA GLN A 356 29.24 2.51 3.55
C GLN A 356 29.51 1.78 2.23
N THR A 357 28.47 1.23 1.57
CA THR A 357 28.65 0.58 0.24
C THR A 357 28.99 1.54 -0.90
N LEU A 358 28.81 2.86 -0.69
CA LEU A 358 29.17 3.93 -1.63
C LEU A 358 30.55 4.51 -1.36
N LEU A 359 31.09 4.30 -0.15
CA LEU A 359 32.39 4.82 0.22
C LEU A 359 33.52 3.94 -0.32
N PRO A 360 34.66 4.52 -0.73
CA PRO A 360 35.83 3.76 -1.15
C PRO A 360 36.26 2.80 -0.04
N SER A 361 36.17 1.51 -0.28
CA SER A 361 36.65 0.46 0.63
C SER A 361 37.88 -0.23 0.01
N ALA A 362 38.86 -0.58 0.83
CA ALA A 362 40.11 -1.20 0.39
C ALA A 362 39.93 -2.65 -0.14
N THR A 363 38.75 -3.23 0.09
CA THR A 363 38.37 -4.57 -0.35
C THR A 363 37.63 -4.51 -1.68
N GLU A 364 38.18 -5.13 -2.72
CA GLU A 364 37.47 -5.38 -3.97
C GLU A 364 36.27 -6.30 -3.69
N VAL A 365 35.08 -5.71 -3.61
CA VAL A 365 33.84 -6.47 -3.51
C VAL A 365 33.49 -6.99 -4.90
N ILE A 366 33.72 -8.27 -5.15
CA ILE A 366 33.41 -8.96 -6.42
C ILE A 366 31.89 -9.00 -6.69
N SER A 367 31.06 -8.75 -5.68
CA SER A 367 29.60 -8.73 -5.78
C SER A 367 29.03 -7.32 -5.94
N LEU A 368 27.98 -7.22 -6.75
CA LEU A 368 27.19 -6.00 -6.94
C LEU A 368 26.63 -5.49 -5.61
N THR A 369 26.96 -4.24 -5.24
CA THR A 369 26.50 -3.63 -3.99
C THR A 369 25.23 -2.80 -4.18
N THR A 370 24.52 -2.53 -3.08
CA THR A 370 23.38 -1.61 -3.04
C THR A 370 23.77 -0.22 -3.59
N GLY A 371 24.90 0.32 -3.15
CA GLY A 371 25.40 1.61 -3.62
C GLY A 371 25.62 1.66 -5.13
N GLN A 372 26.23 0.62 -5.70
CA GLN A 372 26.44 0.53 -7.16
C GLN A 372 25.11 0.49 -7.93
N LEU A 373 24.11 -0.23 -7.43
CA LEU A 373 22.77 -0.27 -8.03
C LEU A 373 22.09 1.10 -8.01
N LEU A 374 22.14 1.78 -6.86
CA LEU A 374 21.53 3.10 -6.70
C LEU A 374 22.20 4.14 -7.60
N CYS A 375 23.54 4.18 -7.63
CA CYS A 375 24.28 5.03 -8.57
C CYS A 375 23.99 4.66 -10.03
N GLY A 376 23.92 3.37 -10.36
CA GLY A 376 23.56 2.90 -11.71
C GLY A 376 22.19 3.41 -12.15
N GLY A 377 21.18 3.35 -11.28
CA GLY A 377 19.84 3.89 -11.56
C GLY A 377 19.82 5.43 -11.60
N LEU A 378 20.58 6.09 -10.73
CA LEU A 378 20.66 7.56 -10.64
C LEU A 378 21.25 8.18 -11.91
N PHE A 379 22.20 7.50 -12.54
CA PHE A 379 22.87 7.94 -13.78
C PHE A 379 22.35 7.23 -15.03
N SER A 380 21.27 6.47 -14.92
CA SER A 380 20.65 5.77 -16.05
C SER A 380 19.93 6.76 -16.98
N ASN A 381 19.61 6.31 -18.19
CA ASN A 381 18.81 7.09 -19.14
C ASN A 381 17.30 7.04 -18.83
N ASP A 382 16.85 6.14 -17.95
CA ASP A 382 15.44 6.04 -17.54
C ASP A 382 15.12 7.02 -16.41
N ALA A 383 14.14 7.89 -16.66
CA ALA A 383 13.74 8.91 -15.70
C ALA A 383 13.13 8.31 -14.44
N LEU A 384 12.44 7.16 -14.56
CA LEU A 384 11.87 6.47 -13.41
C LEU A 384 12.96 5.85 -12.55
N SER A 385 13.94 5.18 -13.16
CA SER A 385 15.15 4.72 -12.46
C SER A 385 15.87 5.84 -11.73
N ASN A 386 15.99 7.04 -12.35
CA ASN A 386 16.59 8.19 -11.67
C ASN A 386 15.76 8.59 -10.43
N TRP A 387 14.43 8.69 -10.57
CA TRP A 387 13.54 9.04 -9.46
C TRP A 387 13.59 8.00 -8.33
N PHE A 388 13.47 6.70 -8.65
CA PHE A 388 13.54 5.61 -7.68
C PHE A 388 14.88 5.61 -6.93
N SER A 389 16.00 5.74 -7.63
CA SER A 389 17.32 5.78 -7.00
C SER A 389 17.53 7.02 -6.15
N ALA A 390 17.07 8.19 -6.60
CA ALA A 390 17.21 9.43 -5.84
C ALA A 390 16.37 9.42 -4.57
N VAL A 391 15.12 8.94 -4.64
CA VAL A 391 14.25 8.77 -3.46
C VAL A 391 14.80 7.69 -2.52
N ALA A 392 15.29 6.56 -3.04
CA ALA A 392 15.93 5.55 -2.22
C ALA A 392 17.16 6.10 -1.46
N LEU A 393 18.04 6.86 -2.14
CA LEU A 393 19.16 7.54 -1.48
C LEU A 393 18.68 8.57 -0.45
N SER A 394 17.59 9.29 -0.73
CA SER A 394 16.99 10.24 0.20
C SER A 394 16.62 9.56 1.53
N HIS A 395 15.97 8.40 1.47
CA HIS A 395 15.60 7.60 2.65
C HIS A 395 16.80 7.05 3.43
N ALA A 396 17.98 6.96 2.81
CA ALA A 396 19.22 6.65 3.53
C ALA A 396 19.75 7.83 4.38
N LEU A 397 19.23 9.03 4.16
CA LEU A 397 19.65 10.28 4.82
C LEU A 397 18.61 10.84 5.80
N VAL A 398 17.33 10.43 5.68
CA VAL A 398 16.23 10.92 6.53
C VAL A 398 16.59 10.75 8.01
N GLU A 399 16.49 11.86 8.75
CA GLU A 399 16.77 11.97 10.19
C GLU A 399 18.19 11.49 10.60
N ASN A 400 19.16 11.48 9.68
CA ASN A 400 20.51 10.98 9.95
C ASN A 400 21.64 11.93 9.50
N PRO A 401 22.01 12.93 10.32
CA PRO A 401 23.04 13.91 9.97
C PRO A 401 24.43 13.29 9.77
N GLY A 402 24.73 12.21 10.51
CA GLY A 402 25.99 11.49 10.34
C GLY A 402 26.14 10.92 8.93
N GLN A 403 25.06 10.34 8.38
CA GLN A 403 25.08 9.80 7.02
C GLN A 403 25.04 10.89 5.93
N GLN A 404 24.38 12.03 6.18
CA GLN A 404 24.47 13.19 5.30
C GLN A 404 25.94 13.60 5.10
N GLU A 405 26.72 13.68 6.17
CA GLU A 405 28.15 14.00 6.11
C GLU A 405 28.98 12.89 5.44
N GLN A 406 28.71 11.62 5.76
CA GLN A 406 29.44 10.52 5.12
C GLN A 406 29.21 10.49 3.61
N LEU A 407 27.97 10.73 3.15
CA LEU A 407 27.66 10.69 1.73
C LEU A 407 28.40 11.79 0.94
N LEU A 408 28.77 12.92 1.57
CA LEU A 408 29.57 13.98 0.93
C LEU A 408 30.96 13.52 0.51
N ARG A 409 31.47 12.46 1.15
CA ARG A 409 32.79 11.86 0.88
C ARG A 409 32.80 10.93 -0.33
N VAL A 410 31.63 10.62 -0.90
CA VAL A 410 31.53 9.76 -2.09
C VAL A 410 32.07 10.50 -3.32
N LEU A 411 33.08 9.92 -3.94
CA LEU A 411 33.71 10.43 -5.16
C LEU A 411 33.39 9.51 -6.33
N LEU A 412 32.99 10.10 -7.45
CA LEU A 412 32.69 9.41 -8.69
C LEU A 412 33.89 9.51 -9.63
N ALA A 413 34.24 8.39 -10.25
CA ALA A 413 35.23 8.38 -11.31
C ALA A 413 34.65 9.05 -12.56
N THR A 414 35.30 10.09 -13.04
CA THR A 414 35.00 10.72 -14.33
C THR A 414 35.72 9.99 -15.48
N ASN A 415 35.39 10.34 -16.72
CA ASN A 415 36.10 9.85 -17.92
C ASN A 415 37.62 9.93 -17.76
N THR A 416 38.34 9.03 -18.44
CA THR A 416 39.78 8.79 -18.30
C THR A 416 40.59 10.09 -18.25
N GLY A 417 41.13 10.42 -17.07
CA GLY A 417 41.97 11.60 -16.83
C GLY A 417 41.30 12.80 -16.13
N GLY A 418 39.99 12.76 -15.89
CA GLY A 418 39.30 13.79 -15.11
C GLY A 418 39.53 13.66 -13.59
N GLN A 419 39.44 14.79 -12.88
CA GLN A 419 39.47 14.81 -11.41
C GLN A 419 38.17 14.18 -10.86
N PRO A 420 38.24 13.35 -9.81
CA PRO A 420 37.05 12.78 -9.19
C PRO A 420 36.09 13.89 -8.74
N VAL A 421 34.81 13.74 -9.08
CA VAL A 421 33.75 14.68 -8.67
C VAL A 421 32.95 14.09 -7.53
N SER A 422 32.53 14.91 -6.56
CA SER A 422 31.66 14.44 -5.50
C SER A 422 30.28 14.06 -6.03
N LEU A 423 29.61 13.11 -5.36
CA LEU A 423 28.24 12.72 -5.70
C LEU A 423 27.27 13.92 -5.66
N LEU A 424 27.40 14.80 -4.66
CA LEU A 424 26.59 16.02 -4.54
C LEU A 424 26.79 16.96 -5.74
N HIS A 425 28.05 17.15 -6.17
CA HIS A 425 28.36 17.95 -7.36
C HIS A 425 27.71 17.35 -8.62
N GLN A 426 27.83 16.04 -8.80
CA GLN A 426 27.23 15.36 -9.95
C GLN A 426 25.70 15.44 -9.94
N CYS A 427 25.04 15.27 -8.78
CA CYS A 427 23.59 15.44 -8.67
C CYS A 427 23.15 16.87 -9.04
N SER A 428 23.93 17.86 -8.61
CA SER A 428 23.67 19.28 -8.92
C SER A 428 23.84 19.58 -10.41
N MET A 429 24.82 18.94 -11.07
CA MET A 429 25.00 19.07 -12.52
C MET A 429 23.92 18.35 -13.31
N LEU A 430 23.51 17.15 -12.87
CA LEU A 430 22.43 16.40 -13.52
C LEU A 430 21.09 17.12 -13.43
N LEU A 431 20.80 17.77 -12.31
CA LEU A 431 19.60 18.60 -12.16
C LEU A 431 19.55 19.70 -13.24
N GLN A 432 20.69 20.33 -13.52
CA GLN A 432 20.80 21.39 -14.52
C GLN A 432 20.72 20.88 -15.97
N GLN A 433 21.18 19.64 -16.22
CA GLN A 433 21.27 19.06 -17.56
C GLN A 433 20.03 18.25 -17.94
N CYS A 434 19.26 17.76 -16.98
CA CYS A 434 18.14 16.87 -17.25
C CYS A 434 16.91 17.65 -17.70
N SER A 435 16.31 17.23 -18.82
CA SER A 435 15.02 17.73 -19.30
C SER A 435 13.83 16.95 -18.77
N LYS A 436 14.03 15.74 -18.24
CA LYS A 436 12.94 14.84 -17.85
C LYS A 436 12.44 15.19 -16.44
N LEU A 437 11.13 15.38 -16.32
CA LEU A 437 10.44 15.79 -15.09
C LEU A 437 10.79 14.89 -13.89
N HIS A 438 10.58 13.57 -13.99
CA HIS A 438 10.84 12.62 -12.90
C HIS A 438 12.29 12.67 -12.41
N SER A 439 13.26 12.79 -13.31
CA SER A 439 14.67 12.90 -12.94
C SER A 439 14.93 14.18 -12.15
N LYS A 440 14.39 15.34 -12.59
CA LYS A 440 14.50 16.61 -11.87
C LYS A 440 13.90 16.51 -10.47
N LEU A 441 12.65 16.03 -10.37
CA LEU A 441 11.93 15.93 -9.09
C LEU A 441 12.63 14.97 -8.12
N GLY A 442 13.08 13.82 -8.60
CA GLY A 442 13.85 12.87 -7.77
C GLY A 442 15.13 13.48 -7.21
N LEU A 443 15.89 14.20 -8.05
CA LEU A 443 17.11 14.90 -7.63
C LEU A 443 16.80 16.03 -6.63
N LEU A 444 15.72 16.78 -6.84
CA LEU A 444 15.29 17.83 -5.92
C LEU A 444 14.87 17.26 -4.56
N ILE A 445 14.18 16.10 -4.53
CA ILE A 445 13.85 15.40 -3.28
C ILE A 445 15.13 14.99 -2.52
N LEU A 446 16.08 14.37 -3.23
CA LEU A 446 17.36 13.95 -2.66
C LEU A 446 18.15 15.15 -2.12
N LEU A 447 18.34 16.19 -2.92
CA LEU A 447 19.10 17.38 -2.54
C LEU A 447 18.43 18.13 -1.38
N SER A 448 17.10 18.24 -1.38
CA SER A 448 16.38 18.90 -0.28
C SER A 448 16.58 18.15 1.04
N THR A 449 16.48 16.83 1.01
CA THR A 449 16.70 16.00 2.21
C THR A 449 18.15 16.04 2.66
N TRP A 450 19.11 16.06 1.73
CA TRP A 450 20.53 16.09 2.05
C TRP A 450 20.99 17.44 2.63
N LEU A 451 20.45 18.57 2.14
CA LEU A 451 20.81 19.90 2.64
C LEU A 451 20.09 20.27 3.93
N SER A 452 18.93 19.67 4.21
CA SER A 452 18.17 19.93 5.44
C SER A 452 19.01 19.60 6.68
N HIS A 453 19.10 20.57 7.61
CA HIS A 453 19.87 20.46 8.85
C HIS A 453 21.36 20.08 8.69
N CYS A 454 21.95 20.23 7.50
CA CYS A 454 23.36 19.88 7.23
C CYS A 454 24.15 21.05 6.61
N PRO A 455 24.78 21.91 7.43
CA PRO A 455 25.55 23.06 6.91
C PRO A 455 26.72 22.68 6.02
N LEU A 456 27.36 21.52 6.25
CA LEU A 456 28.44 21.02 5.40
C LEU A 456 27.95 20.68 3.99
N ALA A 457 26.76 20.09 3.86
CA ALA A 457 26.14 19.82 2.56
C ALA A 457 25.77 21.13 1.85
N VAL A 458 25.21 22.11 2.57
CA VAL A 458 24.91 23.45 2.02
C VAL A 458 26.17 24.11 1.50
N LYS A 459 27.25 24.11 2.29
CA LYS A 459 28.56 24.67 1.91
C LYS A 459 29.06 24.06 0.60
N GLN A 460 29.04 22.73 0.48
CA GLN A 460 29.52 22.05 -0.73
C GLN A 460 28.60 22.34 -1.93
N PHE A 461 27.29 22.39 -1.72
CA PHE A 461 26.30 22.70 -2.76
C PHE A 461 26.46 24.13 -3.32
N VAL A 462 26.50 25.16 -2.46
CA VAL A 462 26.65 26.55 -2.92
C VAL A 462 28.03 26.81 -3.56
N SER A 463 29.02 25.97 -3.25
CA SER A 463 30.33 26.00 -3.89
C SER A 463 30.33 25.38 -5.28
N VAL A 464 29.30 24.61 -5.66
CA VAL A 464 29.15 24.08 -7.02
C VAL A 464 28.88 25.25 -7.97
N PRO A 465 29.67 25.42 -9.04
CA PRO A 465 29.40 26.44 -10.05
C PRO A 465 27.98 26.32 -10.59
N THR A 466 27.37 27.46 -10.94
CA THR A 466 26.03 27.59 -11.54
C THR A 466 24.84 27.05 -10.73
N SER A 467 25.05 26.36 -9.60
CA SER A 467 23.97 25.81 -8.76
C SER A 467 22.97 26.88 -8.29
N VAL A 468 23.45 27.90 -7.58
CA VAL A 468 22.63 29.01 -7.07
C VAL A 468 22.00 29.80 -8.23
N THR A 469 22.76 30.03 -9.30
CA THR A 469 22.26 30.74 -10.50
C THR A 469 21.10 29.98 -11.15
N TYR A 470 21.22 28.65 -11.26
CA TYR A 470 20.18 27.79 -11.80
C TYR A 470 18.93 27.82 -10.93
N LEU A 471 19.06 27.62 -9.61
CA LEU A 471 17.91 27.67 -8.70
C LEU A 471 17.19 29.01 -8.76
N THR A 472 17.94 30.10 -8.84
CA THR A 472 17.38 31.44 -8.96
C THR A 472 16.64 31.63 -10.28
N ALA A 473 17.21 31.17 -11.39
CA ALA A 473 16.60 31.27 -12.71
C ALA A 473 15.31 30.43 -12.81
N GLN A 474 15.29 29.23 -12.22
CA GLN A 474 14.11 28.38 -12.16
C GLN A 474 13.03 28.98 -11.26
N ALA A 475 13.37 29.39 -10.04
CA ALA A 475 12.41 30.00 -9.11
C ALA A 475 11.83 31.34 -9.63
N GLY A 476 12.57 32.07 -10.47
CA GLY A 476 12.10 33.29 -11.15
C GLY A 476 11.45 33.06 -12.52
N SER A 477 11.27 31.81 -12.95
CA SER A 477 10.65 31.49 -14.24
C SER A 477 9.13 31.73 -14.22
N ASN A 478 8.59 32.17 -15.35
CA ASN A 478 7.16 32.42 -15.56
C ASN A 478 6.51 31.34 -16.46
N GLU A 479 7.02 30.11 -16.42
CA GLU A 479 6.34 28.99 -17.07
C GLU A 479 5.11 28.57 -16.23
N HIS A 480 3.99 28.35 -16.91
CA HIS A 480 2.66 28.15 -16.33
C HIS A 480 2.11 26.72 -16.55
N ASP A 481 3.00 25.73 -16.62
CA ASP A 481 2.60 24.31 -16.59
C ASP A 481 2.64 23.81 -15.15
N ASP A 482 1.58 23.14 -14.68
CA ASP A 482 1.47 22.67 -13.30
C ASP A 482 2.71 21.89 -12.82
N ASN A 483 3.33 21.08 -13.70
CA ASN A 483 4.52 20.30 -13.34
C ASN A 483 5.78 21.15 -13.30
N GLU A 484 5.91 22.15 -14.19
CA GLU A 484 7.03 23.08 -14.12
C GLU A 484 6.88 24.02 -12.91
N GLU A 485 5.66 24.44 -12.56
CA GLU A 485 5.41 25.19 -11.32
C GLU A 485 5.82 24.39 -10.08
N LEU A 486 5.57 23.07 -10.06
CA LEU A 486 6.10 22.19 -9.02
C LEU A 486 7.64 22.17 -8.98
N VAL A 487 8.30 22.06 -10.14
CA VAL A 487 9.77 22.09 -10.23
C VAL A 487 10.32 23.42 -9.72
N GLN A 488 9.70 24.54 -10.11
CA GLN A 488 10.07 25.89 -9.67
C GLN A 488 9.91 26.05 -8.16
N GLY A 489 8.80 25.58 -7.59
CA GLY A 489 8.55 25.61 -6.15
C GLY A 489 9.55 24.75 -5.36
N MET A 490 9.91 23.57 -5.88
CA MET A 490 10.96 22.74 -5.28
C MET A 490 12.36 23.36 -5.40
N CYS A 491 12.64 24.11 -6.47
CA CYS A 491 13.88 24.89 -6.59
C CYS A 491 13.91 26.06 -5.60
N ALA A 492 12.78 26.75 -5.41
CA ALA A 492 12.63 27.78 -4.39
C ALA A 492 12.85 27.20 -2.99
N PHE A 493 12.27 26.03 -2.70
CA PHE A 493 12.49 25.30 -1.44
C PHE A 493 13.98 24.99 -1.22
N LEU A 494 14.66 24.42 -2.22
CA LEU A 494 16.09 24.11 -2.11
C LEU A 494 16.96 25.35 -1.91
N LEU A 495 16.62 26.47 -2.56
CA LEU A 495 17.28 27.77 -2.34
C LEU A 495 17.01 28.30 -0.93
N GLY A 496 15.79 28.13 -0.41
CA GLY A 496 15.43 28.43 0.97
C GLY A 496 16.26 27.65 1.98
N LEU A 497 16.44 26.34 1.76
CA LEU A 497 17.32 25.50 2.59
C LEU A 497 18.77 26.01 2.58
N CYS A 498 19.28 26.46 1.43
CA CYS A 498 20.61 27.07 1.32
C CYS A 498 20.75 28.38 2.10
N ILE A 499 19.64 29.07 2.43
CA ILE A 499 19.63 30.28 3.24
C ILE A 499 19.53 29.92 4.72
N VAL A 500 18.56 29.07 5.09
CA VAL A 500 18.27 28.71 6.49
C VAL A 500 19.47 27.99 7.12
N PHE A 501 19.98 26.95 6.45
CA PHE A 501 21.04 26.08 6.99
C PHE A 501 22.46 26.48 6.56
N ASN A 502 22.65 27.68 6.01
CA ASN A 502 23.99 28.22 5.73
C ASN A 502 24.76 28.51 7.04
N ASP A 503 26.06 28.29 7.05
CA ASP A 503 26.97 28.66 8.15
C ASP A 503 27.84 29.89 7.83
N ASP A 504 27.58 30.56 6.70
CA ASP A 504 28.33 31.72 6.18
C ASP A 504 29.82 31.44 5.91
N SER A 505 30.21 30.16 5.84
CA SER A 505 31.61 29.78 5.59
C SER A 505 32.09 30.07 4.16
N VAL A 506 31.15 30.22 3.20
CA VAL A 506 31.44 30.57 1.80
C VAL A 506 31.19 32.06 1.57
N ALA A 507 32.25 32.86 1.58
CA ALA A 507 32.15 34.32 1.49
C ALA A 507 31.39 34.83 0.25
N ALA A 508 31.35 34.06 -0.85
CA ALA A 508 30.60 34.41 -2.06
C ALA A 508 29.07 34.27 -1.86
N PHE A 509 28.62 33.38 -0.97
CA PHE A 509 27.23 32.97 -0.81
C PHE A 509 26.82 32.95 0.68
N THR A 510 27.00 34.08 1.37
CA THR A 510 26.48 34.27 2.73
C THR A 510 24.95 34.41 2.71
N LYS A 511 24.29 34.20 3.85
CA LYS A 511 22.83 34.33 4.01
C LYS A 511 22.32 35.65 3.47
N ASP A 512 22.97 36.76 3.83
CA ASP A 512 22.56 38.09 3.38
C ASP A 512 22.69 38.25 1.87
N LYS A 513 23.75 37.71 1.27
CA LYS A 513 23.93 37.76 -0.19
C LYS A 513 22.89 36.91 -0.91
N LEU A 514 22.55 35.74 -0.39
CA LEU A 514 21.49 34.89 -0.95
C LEU A 514 20.12 35.56 -0.82
N LYS A 515 19.80 36.16 0.33
CA LYS A 515 18.57 36.96 0.52
C LYS A 515 18.48 38.15 -0.43
N GLN A 516 19.58 38.89 -0.59
CA GLN A 516 19.65 39.99 -1.57
C GLN A 516 19.48 39.49 -3.00
N LEU A 517 20.03 38.32 -3.32
CA LEU A 517 19.89 37.71 -4.63
C LEU A 517 18.43 37.33 -4.91
N VAL A 518 17.73 36.72 -3.95
CA VAL A 518 16.29 36.44 -4.05
C VAL A 518 15.49 37.73 -4.23
N GLY A 519 15.74 38.74 -3.38
CA GLY A 519 15.03 40.02 -3.44
C GLY A 519 15.24 40.77 -4.77
N ASN A 520 16.46 40.74 -5.32
CA ASN A 520 16.80 41.47 -6.55
C ASN A 520 16.43 40.74 -7.84
N ARG A 521 16.43 39.39 -7.86
CA ARG A 521 16.25 38.59 -9.09
C ARG A 521 14.87 37.96 -9.22
N ILE A 522 14.23 37.62 -8.10
CA ILE A 522 12.93 36.93 -8.08
C ILE A 522 11.87 37.86 -7.51
N GLY A 523 12.19 38.53 -6.40
CA GLY A 523 11.22 39.22 -5.56
C GLY A 523 10.75 38.30 -4.43
N VAL A 524 10.68 38.82 -3.21
CA VAL A 524 10.37 38.02 -2.01
C VAL A 524 8.96 37.43 -2.08
N GLU A 525 7.98 38.22 -2.51
CA GLU A 525 6.59 37.77 -2.66
C GLU A 525 6.48 36.63 -3.70
N VAL A 526 7.10 36.80 -4.87
CA VAL A 526 7.14 35.77 -5.92
C VAL A 526 7.82 34.49 -5.43
N PHE A 527 8.91 34.62 -4.66
CA PHE A 527 9.61 33.47 -4.08
C PHE A 527 8.70 32.67 -3.13
N VAL A 528 7.97 33.37 -2.24
CA VAL A 528 7.02 32.75 -1.31
C VAL A 528 5.83 32.13 -2.05
N ASP A 529 5.30 32.81 -3.07
CA ASP A 529 4.21 32.27 -3.90
C ASP A 529 4.64 30.98 -4.60
N LYS A 530 5.82 30.98 -5.23
CA LYS A 530 6.39 29.79 -5.88
C LYS A 530 6.65 28.66 -4.90
N LEU A 531 7.17 28.97 -3.71
CA LEU A 531 7.34 27.97 -2.65
C LEU A 531 5.99 27.31 -2.30
N GLY A 532 4.93 28.11 -2.17
CA GLY A 532 3.57 27.64 -1.87
C GLY A 532 2.94 26.77 -2.97
N GLU A 533 3.45 26.78 -4.21
CA GLU A 533 2.92 25.92 -5.28
C GLU A 533 3.15 24.42 -5.00
N VAL A 534 4.19 24.07 -4.24
CA VAL A 534 4.47 22.67 -3.89
C VAL A 534 3.33 22.05 -3.07
N SER A 535 2.78 22.78 -2.09
CA SER A 535 1.70 22.29 -1.23
C SER A 535 0.32 22.36 -1.91
N LYS A 536 0.15 23.25 -2.90
CA LYS A 536 -1.07 23.38 -3.72
C LYS A 536 -1.20 22.30 -4.79
N HIS A 537 -0.09 21.73 -5.26
CA HIS A 537 -0.10 20.73 -6.33
C HIS A 537 -0.96 19.49 -5.98
N GLU A 538 -1.74 18.98 -6.96
CA GLU A 538 -2.73 17.91 -6.74
C GLU A 538 -2.13 16.65 -6.08
N VAL A 539 -0.91 16.28 -6.50
CA VAL A 539 -0.23 15.07 -6.00
C VAL A 539 0.25 15.21 -4.54
N TYR A 540 0.45 16.43 -4.03
CA TYR A 540 0.99 16.65 -2.68
C TYR A 540 0.06 16.06 -1.61
N SER A 541 -1.23 16.37 -1.70
CA SER A 541 -2.24 15.86 -0.76
C SER A 541 -2.36 14.34 -0.79
N LYS A 542 -2.04 13.68 -1.91
CA LYS A 542 -2.05 12.22 -2.03
C LYS A 542 -0.79 11.62 -1.41
N ALA A 543 0.40 12.16 -1.73
CA ALA A 543 1.68 11.70 -1.19
C ALA A 543 1.82 11.93 0.32
N ALA A 544 1.34 13.07 0.83
CA ALA A 544 1.42 13.41 2.25
C ALA A 544 0.56 12.53 3.17
N LYS A 545 -0.47 11.83 2.63
CA LYS A 545 -1.43 11.06 3.43
C LYS A 545 -0.89 9.72 3.93
N HIS A 546 -0.11 9.01 3.13
CA HIS A 546 0.30 7.64 3.45
C HIS A 546 1.69 7.32 2.92
N PRO A 547 2.55 6.61 3.70
CA PRO A 547 3.90 6.25 3.27
C PRO A 547 3.96 5.39 2.00
N GLN A 548 3.00 4.47 1.82
CA GLN A 548 2.93 3.69 0.59
C GLN A 548 2.36 4.51 -0.57
N LEU A 549 3.17 4.76 -1.58
CA LEU A 549 2.74 5.31 -2.85
C LEU A 549 1.98 4.24 -3.65
N LYS A 550 0.75 4.55 -4.08
CA LYS A 550 -0.07 3.70 -4.96
C LYS A 550 -0.40 4.43 -6.27
N PRO A 551 0.61 4.82 -7.07
CA PRO A 551 0.38 5.44 -8.37
C PRO A 551 -0.29 4.44 -9.32
N GLN A 552 -1.26 4.91 -10.11
CA GLN A 552 -1.85 4.07 -11.17
C GLN A 552 -0.95 4.10 -12.41
N PHE A 553 -0.41 5.28 -12.70
CA PHE A 553 0.46 5.52 -13.84
C PHE A 553 1.80 6.12 -13.41
N PRO A 554 2.87 5.94 -14.20
CA PRO A 554 4.16 6.58 -13.93
C PRO A 554 4.08 8.11 -13.79
N SER A 555 3.16 8.76 -14.50
CA SER A 555 2.91 10.21 -14.41
C SER A 555 2.47 10.67 -13.02
N ASP A 556 1.86 9.78 -12.21
CA ASP A 556 1.36 10.12 -10.88
C ASP A 556 2.48 10.11 -9.82
N LEU A 557 3.63 9.51 -10.15
CA LEU A 557 4.77 9.34 -9.26
C LEU A 557 5.70 10.56 -9.32
N LEU A 558 5.31 11.62 -8.62
CA LEU A 558 6.06 12.88 -8.63
C LEU A 558 6.75 13.16 -7.28
N LEU A 559 6.02 13.00 -6.17
CA LEU A 559 6.46 13.33 -4.82
C LEU A 559 6.54 12.09 -3.91
N ASP A 560 7.45 12.14 -2.94
CA ASP A 560 7.61 11.13 -1.89
C ASP A 560 6.96 11.57 -0.57
N HIS A 561 6.53 10.61 0.25
CA HIS A 561 5.88 10.88 1.52
C HIS A 561 6.78 11.62 2.52
N GLU A 562 8.03 11.17 2.70
CA GLU A 562 8.96 11.78 3.66
C GLU A 562 9.39 13.17 3.20
N PHE A 563 9.51 13.39 1.89
CA PHE A 563 9.69 14.73 1.34
C PHE A 563 8.53 15.67 1.68
N CYS A 564 7.28 15.23 1.55
CA CYS A 564 6.13 16.05 1.92
C CYS A 564 6.15 16.43 3.41
N GLN A 565 6.57 15.51 4.30
CA GLN A 565 6.74 15.83 5.73
C GLN A 565 7.86 16.85 5.96
N LEU A 566 9.01 16.67 5.30
CA LEU A 566 10.14 17.61 5.37
C LEU A 566 9.72 19.01 4.89
N PHE A 567 9.06 19.09 3.74
CA PHE A 567 8.56 20.34 3.19
C PHE A 567 7.63 21.04 4.18
N LYS A 568 6.65 20.31 4.72
CA LYS A 568 5.69 20.86 5.68
C LYS A 568 6.36 21.38 6.96
N ALA A 569 7.43 20.72 7.42
CA ALA A 569 8.16 21.13 8.61
C ALA A 569 8.96 22.42 8.40
N LEU A 570 9.51 22.62 7.19
CA LEU A 570 10.46 23.68 6.90
C LEU A 570 9.87 24.87 6.10
N GLU A 571 8.71 24.70 5.46
CA GLU A 571 8.02 25.76 4.71
C GLU A 571 7.83 27.03 5.58
N GLY A 572 7.39 26.85 6.83
CA GLY A 572 7.21 27.97 7.77
C GLY A 572 8.50 28.58 8.31
N GLU A 573 9.63 27.88 8.26
CA GLU A 573 10.93 28.44 8.64
C GLU A 573 11.61 29.20 7.48
N ILE A 574 11.25 28.86 6.24
CA ILE A 574 11.78 29.48 5.03
C ILE A 574 11.02 30.78 4.67
N ASN A 575 9.68 30.78 4.86
CA ASN A 575 8.82 31.96 4.74
C ASN A 575 9.21 33.05 5.76
#